data_AF-A0A353J9P1-F1
#
_entry.id   AF-A0A353J9P1-F1
#
_cell.length_a   1.000
_cell.length_b   1.000
_cell.length_c   1.000
_cell.angle_alpha   90.00
_cell.angle_beta   90.00
_cell.angle_gamma   90.00
#
_symmetry.space_group_name_H-M   'P 1'
#
loop_
_entity.id
_entity.type
_entity.pdbx_description
1 polymer ?
#
loop_
_entity_poly.entity_id
_entity_poly.type
_entity_poly.pdbx_seq_one_letter_code
_entity_poly.pdbx_strand_id
1 'polypeptide(L)'
;MKKAFSRWYNYIIALAILIVIACVAVIPYFALNDSAKWPLQYIFYVFMFSGIVVFGIGFIIQDVYRAKIRHKTKNWNNPLPEPNIETAWKIFCPLFLGGLSSLTVGLIWYFISLLITK
;
A
#
# COMPACT_ATOMS: atom_id res chain seq x y z
N MET A 1 25.28 -6.17 -13.58
CA MET A 1 24.66 -7.12 -12.63
C MET A 1 24.48 -6.61 -11.19
N LYS A 2 25.18 -5.57 -10.68
CA LYS A 2 24.99 -5.09 -9.27
C LYS A 2 23.98 -3.95 -9.04
N LYS A 3 23.62 -3.15 -10.06
CA LYS A 3 22.84 -1.90 -9.85
C LYS A 3 21.31 -2.04 -9.86
N ALA A 4 20.75 -3.04 -10.54
CA ALA A 4 19.29 -3.24 -10.57
C ALA A 4 18.76 -3.83 -9.26
N PHE A 5 19.53 -4.73 -8.64
CA PHE A 5 19.27 -5.31 -7.32
C PHE A 5 19.67 -4.42 -6.15
N SER A 6 20.22 -3.21 -6.35
CA SER A 6 20.55 -2.30 -5.24
C SER A 6 19.42 -1.33 -4.90
N ARG A 7 18.32 -1.33 -5.67
CA ARG A 7 17.24 -0.34 -5.52
C ARG A 7 15.99 -0.86 -4.80
N TRP A 8 15.92 -2.14 -4.42
CA TRP A 8 14.85 -2.65 -3.54
C TRP A 8 14.77 -1.84 -2.23
N TYR A 9 15.92 -1.42 -1.72
CA TYR A 9 16.02 -0.51 -0.58
C TYR A 9 15.34 0.84 -0.85
N ASN A 10 15.36 1.36 -2.08
CA ASN A 10 14.66 2.61 -2.42
C ASN A 10 13.14 2.46 -2.35
N TYR A 11 12.60 1.28 -2.68
CA TYR A 11 11.16 1.01 -2.53
C TYR A 11 10.77 0.87 -1.06
N ILE A 12 11.65 0.25 -0.25
CA ILE A 12 11.46 0.18 1.20
C ILE A 12 11.57 1.57 1.83
N ILE A 13 12.54 2.40 1.38
CA ILE A 13 12.65 3.80 1.80
C ILE A 13 11.40 4.58 1.38
N ALA A 14 10.90 4.42 0.16
CA ALA A 14 9.70 5.11 -0.30
C ALA A 14 8.46 4.69 0.49
N LEU A 15 8.30 3.40 0.78
CA LEU A 15 7.24 2.89 1.65
C LEU A 15 7.41 3.40 3.09
N ALA A 16 8.63 3.40 3.61
CA ALA A 16 8.94 3.93 4.94
C ALA A 16 8.66 5.42 5.02
N ILE A 17 8.97 6.20 3.99
CA ILE A 17 8.64 7.63 3.91
C ILE A 17 7.12 7.82 3.86
N LEU A 18 6.39 7.04 3.05
CA LEU A 18 4.92 7.10 3.00
C LEU A 18 4.28 6.73 4.35
N ILE A 19 4.80 5.69 5.00
CA ILE A 19 4.39 5.28 6.35
C ILE A 19 4.71 6.38 7.36
N VAL A 20 5.91 6.95 7.34
CA VAL A 20 6.33 8.02 8.26
C VAL A 20 5.49 9.27 8.05
N ILE A 21 5.25 9.73 6.82
CA ILE A 21 4.42 10.90 6.53
C ILE A 21 3.01 10.69 7.06
N ALA A 22 2.42 9.52 6.82
CA ALA A 22 1.09 9.22 7.31
C ALA A 22 1.04 9.01 8.83
N CYS A 23 2.05 8.37 9.41
CA CYS A 23 2.23 8.28 10.86
C CYS A 23 2.36 9.67 11.48
N VAL A 24 3.10 10.61 10.88
CA VAL A 24 3.19 11.99 11.38
C VAL A 24 1.84 12.71 11.27
N ALA A 25 1.02 12.42 10.26
CA ALA A 25 -0.32 12.98 10.16
C ALA A 25 -1.32 12.37 11.17
N VAL A 26 -1.11 11.12 11.58
CA VAL A 26 -2.09 10.33 12.35
C VAL A 26 -1.71 10.21 13.83
N ILE A 27 -0.43 9.97 14.15
CA ILE A 27 0.10 9.71 15.51
C ILE A 27 -0.13 10.86 16.49
N PRO A 28 0.08 12.15 16.15
CA PRO A 28 -0.12 13.23 17.11
C PRO A 28 -1.54 13.23 17.69
N TYR A 29 -2.53 12.84 16.88
CA TYR A 29 -3.91 12.77 17.34
C TYR A 29 -4.22 11.49 18.12
N PHE A 30 -3.66 10.35 17.72
CA PHE A 30 -3.77 9.07 18.44
C PHE A 30 -3.13 9.12 19.83
N ALA A 31 -2.02 9.85 19.97
CA ALA A 31 -1.29 9.98 21.24
C ALA A 31 -1.95 10.97 22.21
N LEU A 32 -2.74 11.92 21.69
CA LEU A 32 -3.33 13.01 22.48
C LEU A 32 -4.84 12.84 22.76
N ASN A 33 -5.55 12.02 21.99
CA ASN A 33 -7.00 11.85 22.14
C ASN A 33 -7.40 10.38 22.34
N ASP A 34 -8.28 10.19 23.32
CA ASP A 34 -8.92 8.91 23.62
C ASP A 34 -9.67 8.37 22.38
N SER A 35 -9.48 7.10 22.03
CA SER A 35 -10.02 6.54 20.79
C SER A 35 -11.54 6.58 20.71
N ALA A 36 -12.21 6.61 21.87
CA ALA A 36 -13.65 6.78 22.00
C ALA A 36 -14.16 8.20 21.65
N LYS A 37 -13.27 9.20 21.59
CA LYS A 37 -13.60 10.61 21.31
C LYS A 37 -13.19 11.06 19.92
N TRP A 38 -12.77 10.14 19.05
CA TRP A 38 -12.31 10.52 17.72
C TRP A 38 -13.48 10.95 16.82
N PRO A 39 -13.35 12.11 16.15
CA PRO A 39 -14.29 12.51 15.11
C PRO A 39 -14.36 11.47 13.99
N LEU A 40 -15.54 11.30 13.39
CA LEU A 40 -15.76 10.42 12.23
C LEU A 40 -14.72 10.59 11.10
N GLN A 41 -14.21 11.82 10.93
CA GLN A 41 -13.20 12.17 9.93
C GLN A 41 -11.88 11.40 10.12
N TYR A 42 -11.57 10.93 11.33
CA TYR A 42 -10.35 10.15 11.60
C TYR A 42 -10.47 8.70 11.15
N ILE A 43 -11.67 8.13 11.21
CA ILE A 43 -11.94 6.80 10.67
C ILE A 43 -11.61 6.80 9.16
N PHE A 44 -12.00 7.85 8.44
CA PHE A 44 -11.59 8.06 7.04
C PHE A 44 -10.07 8.03 6.86
N TYR A 45 -9.30 8.79 7.64
CA TYR A 45 -7.84 8.82 7.50
C TYR A 45 -7.18 7.45 7.75
N VAL A 46 -7.69 6.67 8.70
CA VAL A 46 -7.19 5.31 8.99
C VAL A 46 -7.45 4.36 7.82
N PHE A 47 -8.65 4.39 7.24
CA PHE A 47 -9.00 3.58 6.06
C PHE A 47 -8.20 4.00 4.81
N MET A 48 -8.04 5.31 4.59
CA MET A 48 -7.18 5.81 3.50
C MET A 48 -5.73 5.36 3.65
N PHE A 49 -5.18 5.48 4.85
CA PHE A 49 -3.80 5.12 5.12
C PHE A 49 -3.56 3.61 4.95
N SER A 50 -4.39 2.79 5.59
CA SER A 50 -4.30 1.34 5.45
C SER A 50 -4.45 0.90 3.99
N GLY A 51 -5.32 1.55 3.21
CA GLY A 51 -5.46 1.30 1.78
C GLY A 51 -4.16 1.55 1.01
N ILE A 52 -3.52 2.70 1.23
CA ILE A 52 -2.23 3.05 0.60
C ILE A 52 -1.13 2.07 0.98
N VAL A 53 -1.05 1.69 2.27
CA VAL A 53 -0.04 0.75 2.76
C VAL A 53 -0.21 -0.63 2.12
N VAL A 54 -1.45 -1.15 2.08
CA VAL A 54 -1.74 -2.45 1.47
C VAL A 54 -1.42 -2.43 -0.03
N PHE A 55 -1.72 -1.33 -0.73
CA PHE A 55 -1.32 -1.11 -2.12
C PHE A 55 0.20 -1.15 -2.31
N GLY A 56 0.94 -0.40 -1.47
CA GLY A 56 2.39 -0.32 -1.53
C GLY A 56 3.05 -1.68 -1.27
N ILE A 57 2.56 -2.43 -0.27
CA ILE A 57 3.02 -3.79 0.03
C ILE A 57 2.76 -4.72 -1.16
N GLY A 58 1.56 -4.67 -1.75
CA GLY A 58 1.22 -5.46 -2.93
C GLY A 58 2.16 -5.20 -4.11
N PHE A 59 2.43 -3.91 -4.39
CA PHE A 59 3.34 -3.52 -5.45
C PHE A 59 4.76 -4.05 -5.22
N ILE A 60 5.29 -3.90 -3.99
CA ILE A 60 6.62 -4.38 -3.63
C ILE A 60 6.72 -5.89 -3.76
N ILE A 61 5.74 -6.65 -3.25
CA ILE A 61 5.76 -8.11 -3.33
C ILE A 61 5.73 -8.57 -4.79
N GLN A 62 4.90 -7.94 -5.62
CA GLN A 62 4.81 -8.25 -7.05
C GLN A 62 6.14 -7.99 -7.76
N ASP A 63 6.78 -6.86 -7.46
CA ASP A 63 8.06 -6.49 -8.08
C ASP A 63 9.21 -7.39 -7.61
N VAL A 64 9.28 -7.71 -6.32
CA VAL A 64 10.25 -8.66 -5.74
C VAL A 64 10.09 -10.06 -6.37
N TYR A 65 8.86 -10.53 -6.54
CA TYR A 65 8.58 -11.81 -7.20
C TYR A 65 9.07 -11.80 -8.65
N ARG A 66 8.74 -10.75 -9.42
CA ARG A 66 9.20 -10.60 -10.81
C ARG A 66 10.72 -10.53 -10.91
N ALA A 67 11.37 -9.78 -10.02
CA ALA A 67 12.83 -9.68 -9.95
C ALA A 67 13.49 -11.03 -9.64
N LYS A 68 12.94 -11.80 -8.69
CA LYS A 68 13.41 -13.15 -8.35
C LYS A 68 13.32 -14.09 -9.55
N ILE A 69 12.24 -14.02 -10.32
CA ILE A 69 12.08 -14.85 -11.52
C ILE A 69 13.06 -14.44 -12.61
N ARG A 70 13.22 -13.14 -12.90
CA ARG A 70 14.20 -12.66 -13.89
C ARG A 70 15.62 -13.11 -13.55
N HIS A 71 15.97 -13.13 -12.27
CA HIS A 71 17.27 -13.62 -11.81
C HIS A 71 17.42 -15.13 -12.05
N LYS A 72 16.37 -15.93 -11.77
CA LYS A 72 16.38 -17.39 -11.97
C LYS A 72 16.45 -17.76 -13.46
N THR A 73 15.70 -17.05 -14.30
CA THR A 73 15.63 -17.32 -15.75
C THR A 73 16.71 -16.60 -16.55
N LYS A 74 17.53 -15.76 -15.91
CA LYS A 74 18.47 -14.81 -16.55
C LYS A 74 17.84 -13.95 -17.65
N ASN A 75 16.52 -13.81 -17.62
CA ASN A 75 15.76 -13.08 -18.62
C ASN A 75 15.54 -11.63 -18.14
N TRP A 76 16.49 -10.76 -18.48
CA TRP A 76 16.52 -9.39 -17.99
C TRP A 76 15.61 -8.45 -18.78
N ASN A 77 15.51 -8.66 -20.10
CA ASN A 77 14.90 -7.70 -21.03
C ASN A 77 13.63 -8.21 -21.70
N ASN A 78 13.41 -9.53 -21.79
CA ASN A 78 12.21 -10.04 -22.46
C ASN A 78 11.03 -10.09 -21.48
N PRO A 79 9.79 -10.11 -22.00
CA PRO A 79 8.61 -10.36 -21.18
C PRO A 79 8.79 -11.64 -20.35
N LEU A 80 8.28 -11.61 -19.12
CA LEU A 80 8.21 -12.83 -18.31
C LEU A 80 7.25 -13.81 -18.99
N PRO A 81 7.50 -15.13 -18.91
CA PRO A 81 6.55 -16.12 -19.39
C PRO A 81 5.18 -15.90 -18.75
N GLU A 82 4.10 -16.03 -19.52
CA GLU A 82 2.71 -15.88 -19.07
C GLU A 82 2.38 -16.52 -17.71
N PRO A 83 2.78 -17.78 -17.41
CA PRO A 83 2.46 -18.39 -16.12
C PRO A 83 3.06 -17.63 -14.92
N ASN A 84 4.21 -16.98 -15.10
CA ASN A 84 4.85 -16.17 -14.06
C ASN A 84 4.18 -14.80 -13.92
N ILE A 85 3.64 -14.24 -15.01
CA ILE A 85 2.86 -13.00 -14.97
C ILE A 85 1.54 -13.25 -14.23
N GLU A 86 0.85 -14.35 -14.55
CA GLU A 86 -0.41 -14.73 -13.90
C GLU A 86 -0.20 -14.96 -12.40
N THR A 87 0.87 -15.66 -12.02
CA THR A 87 1.20 -15.88 -10.60
C THR A 87 1.54 -14.57 -9.88
N ALA A 88 2.31 -13.67 -10.52
CA ALA A 88 2.57 -12.34 -9.98
C ALA A 88 1.27 -11.54 -9.77
N TRP A 89 0.32 -11.68 -10.69
CA TRP A 89 -1.01 -11.07 -10.55
C TRP A 89 -1.81 -11.70 -9.43
N LYS A 90 -1.85 -13.04 -9.29
CA LYS A 90 -2.55 -13.71 -8.19
C LYS A 90 -2.04 -13.29 -6.80
N ILE A 91 -0.75 -12.99 -6.68
CA ILE A 91 -0.17 -12.46 -5.44
C ILE A 91 -0.57 -10.99 -5.21
N PHE A 92 -0.60 -10.18 -6.27
CA PHE A 92 -0.97 -8.76 -6.20
C PHE A 92 -2.48 -8.53 -6.00
N CYS A 93 -3.33 -9.33 -6.63
CA CYS A 93 -4.78 -9.19 -6.68
C CYS A 93 -5.45 -9.03 -5.31
N PRO A 94 -5.21 -9.89 -4.31
CA PRO A 94 -5.85 -9.74 -3.01
C PRO A 94 -5.43 -8.45 -2.30
N LEU A 95 -4.17 -8.01 -2.48
CA LEU A 95 -3.66 -6.77 -1.89
C LEU A 95 -4.20 -5.55 -2.63
N PHE A 96 -4.31 -5.60 -3.95
CA PHE A 96 -4.97 -4.58 -4.75
C PHE A 96 -6.44 -4.42 -4.32
N LEU A 97 -7.18 -5.52 -4.21
CA LEU A 97 -8.59 -5.52 -3.79
C LEU A 97 -8.75 -5.03 -2.34
N GLY A 98 -7.86 -5.44 -1.43
CA GLY A 98 -7.85 -4.97 -0.03
C GLY A 98 -7.51 -3.48 0.10
N GLY A 99 -6.56 -3.00 -0.70
CA GLY A 99 -6.23 -1.58 -0.76
C GLY A 99 -7.39 -0.75 -1.31
N LEU A 100 -8.01 -1.22 -2.39
CA LEU A 100 -9.12 -0.53 -3.06
C LEU A 100 -10.38 -0.50 -2.17
N SER A 101 -10.69 -1.62 -1.50
CA SER A 101 -11.82 -1.69 -0.58
C SER A 101 -11.62 -0.75 0.61
N SER A 102 -10.40 -0.69 1.17
CA SER A 102 -10.08 0.23 2.27
C SER A 102 -10.23 1.70 1.86
N LEU A 103 -9.73 2.09 0.67
CA LEU A 103 -9.92 3.43 0.13
C LEU A 103 -11.42 3.77 -0.09
N THR A 104 -12.19 2.80 -0.59
CA THR A 104 -13.63 2.97 -0.84
C THR A 104 -14.39 3.17 0.47
N VAL A 105 -14.11 2.35 1.49
CA VAL A 105 -14.71 2.49 2.83
C VAL A 105 -14.34 3.83 3.46
N GLY A 106 -13.08 4.26 3.33
CA GLY A 106 -12.66 5.58 3.76
C GLY A 106 -13.48 6.68 3.11
N LEU A 107 -13.58 6.69 1.78
CA LEU A 107 -14.36 7.68 1.04
C LEU A 107 -15.83 7.73 1.47
N ILE A 108 -16.46 6.57 1.67
CA ILE A 108 -17.84 6.48 2.17
C ILE A 108 -17.93 7.16 3.55
N TRP A 109 -17.00 6.88 4.46
CA TRP A 109 -16.94 7.49 5.79
C TRP A 109 -16.75 9.01 5.74
N TYR A 110 -15.95 9.51 4.80
CA TYR A 110 -15.81 10.95 4.58
C TYR A 110 -17.15 11.61 4.24
N PHE A 111 -17.91 11.05 3.29
CA PHE A 111 -19.22 11.58 2.93
C PHE A 111 -20.24 11.49 4.06
N ILE A 112 -20.24 10.40 4.84
CA ILE A 112 -21.08 10.27 6.04
C ILE A 112 -20.72 11.36 7.06
N SER A 113 -19.43 11.60 7.29
CA SER A 113 -18.99 12.64 8.22
C SER A 113 -19.47 14.04 7.80
N LEU A 114 -19.44 14.35 6.50
CA LEU A 114 -19.95 15.61 5.94
C LEU A 114 -21.46 15.79 6.14
N LEU A 115 -22.23 14.70 6.09
CA LEU A 115 -23.68 14.72 6.28
C LEU A 115 -24.07 14.92 7.74
N ILE A 116 -23.30 14.35 8.68
CA ILE A 116 -23.59 14.42 10.13
C ILE A 116 -23.12 15.74 10.75
N THR A 117 -22.10 16.38 10.18
CA THR A 117 -21.55 17.65 10.72
C THR A 117 -22.26 18.90 10.18
N LYS A 118 -23.25 18.73 9.29
CA LYS A 118 -24.19 19.77 8.87
C LYS A 118 -25.41 19.78 9.77
#